data_AF-M4BHP8-F1
#
_entry.id   AF-M4BHP8-F1
#
_cell.length_a   1.000
_cell.length_b   1.000
_cell.length_c   1.000
_cell.angle_alpha   90.00
_cell.angle_beta   90.00
_cell.angle_gamma   90.00
#
_symmetry.space_group_name_H-M   'P 1'
#
loop_
_entity.id
_entity.type
_entity.pdbx_description
1 polymer ?
#
loop_
_entity_poly.entity_id
_entity_poly.type
_entity_poly.pdbx_seq_one_letter_code
_entity_poly.pdbx_strand_id
1 'polypeptide(L)'
;MIRSTRASVAPENVGVTLPHEHILHTIGSIAVSSDASKDQEILFEDLIDYRRTPFAHGGRNLMLQKEDEAFRELEKLQQFQHDEAQVLIVDVTLPIEGRGVLMKERLRLVERLKGVHFVIVTTFEIERISDDICITQPINEASECISKTLEAELMFGIEKDGVVVFPGAMYQQIHVQREVLSAQEQVLVQGLALVWTLVMISISMLYGGILLLIVLAVCVYLQAQARTHAPLYLSFSLASEEPLGDMSKLQQVVRAWIRALLEAGAEKKKLVVCHVDRWCHGRFEDAGYAFLLELFDLGVSVLFNMIGLRSVSEVALVNPCLTSVSNSLLPPSEKEWQEPAPDSRLIEWLARLLKDAPQYLYQVLLSTNVCQRTQYRRYGGGGYAYLFEHFKHRMLHKGVTAVQWHQIVRTNAVDLLAWYVPPEAPPIPKNYLQCSICGSFFEPVEGEYFTKFAFTYCGTKCLRRHSRQQFASPPTKT
;
A
#
# COMPACT_ATOMS: atom_id res chain seq x y z
N MET A 1 10.50 -2.56 12.00
CA MET A 1 10.68 -1.29 11.27
C MET A 1 9.55 -1.13 10.25
N ILE A 2 9.34 0.06 9.71
CA ILE A 2 8.47 0.31 8.55
C ILE A 2 9.35 0.40 7.31
N ARG A 3 8.98 -0.30 6.23
CA ARG A 3 9.70 -0.24 4.94
C ARG A 3 9.20 0.96 4.15
N SER A 4 9.98 2.05 4.10
CA SER A 4 9.68 3.21 3.24
C SER A 4 10.34 3.05 1.87
N THR A 5 9.96 3.90 0.90
CA THR A 5 10.42 3.86 -0.50
C THR A 5 11.94 3.79 -0.66
N ARG A 6 12.72 4.41 0.24
CA ARG A 6 14.20 4.42 0.20
C ARG A 6 14.88 3.73 1.36
N ALA A 7 14.31 3.81 2.55
CA ALA A 7 14.95 3.36 3.78
C ALA A 7 13.94 2.77 4.76
N SER A 8 14.40 2.02 5.75
CA SER A 8 13.54 1.65 6.87
C SER A 8 13.35 2.83 7.82
N VAL A 9 12.14 3.01 8.33
CA VAL A 9 11.78 4.02 9.34
C VAL A 9 11.43 3.32 10.65
N ALA A 10 11.88 3.85 11.78
CA ALA A 10 11.53 3.32 13.08
C ALA A 10 10.09 3.76 13.46
N PRO A 11 9.25 2.89 14.04
CA PRO A 11 7.87 3.23 14.42
C PRO A 11 7.72 4.51 15.26
N GLU A 12 8.67 4.77 16.15
CA GLU A 12 8.75 5.96 17.01
C GLU A 12 8.98 7.27 16.22
N ASN A 13 9.61 7.18 15.04
CA ASN A 13 9.88 8.32 14.17
C ASN A 13 8.71 8.66 13.23
N VAL A 14 7.60 7.92 13.32
CA VAL A 14 6.40 8.18 12.54
C VAL A 14 5.38 8.94 13.38
N GLY A 15 4.91 10.06 12.83
CA GLY A 15 3.85 10.92 13.35
C GLY A 15 2.48 10.51 12.80
N VAL A 16 1.67 11.49 12.40
CA VAL A 16 0.38 11.19 11.75
C VAL A 16 0.58 10.50 10.41
N THR A 17 -0.36 9.63 10.03
CA THR A 17 -0.28 8.79 8.84
C THR A 17 -1.50 8.98 7.94
N LEU A 18 -1.28 9.03 6.62
CA LEU A 18 -2.30 8.87 5.58
C LEU A 18 -2.08 7.52 4.88
N PRO A 19 -2.82 6.45 5.26
CA PRO A 19 -2.56 5.09 4.83
C PRO A 19 -3.06 4.76 3.41
N HIS A 20 -3.68 5.71 2.69
CA HIS A 20 -4.17 5.46 1.34
C HIS A 20 -4.34 6.76 0.54
N GLU A 21 -3.35 7.07 -0.29
CA GLU A 21 -3.32 8.25 -1.15
C GLU A 21 -2.76 7.91 -2.54
N HIS A 22 -3.05 8.74 -3.55
CA HIS A 22 -2.36 8.67 -4.83
C HIS A 22 -1.54 9.95 -5.04
N ILE A 23 -0.21 9.83 -5.00
CA ILE A 23 0.66 11.01 -5.00
C ILE A 23 0.91 11.53 -6.41
N LEU A 24 1.26 10.61 -7.30
CA LEU A 24 1.42 10.87 -8.72
C LEU A 24 0.77 9.73 -9.49
N HIS A 25 0.06 10.00 -10.58
CA HIS A 25 -0.55 8.97 -11.44
C HIS A 25 -1.00 9.50 -12.80
N THR A 26 -1.36 8.57 -13.68
CA THR A 26 -1.82 8.81 -15.05
C THR A 26 -3.18 8.15 -15.33
N ILE A 27 -3.99 7.92 -14.30
CA ILE A 27 -5.35 7.33 -14.39
C ILE A 27 -6.17 7.93 -15.53
N GLY A 28 -6.15 9.26 -15.69
CA GLY A 28 -6.91 9.98 -16.71
C GLY A 28 -6.57 9.61 -18.16
N SER A 29 -5.41 8.99 -18.41
CA SER A 29 -4.97 8.55 -19.74
C SER A 29 -5.95 7.59 -20.43
N ILE A 30 -6.78 6.88 -19.66
CA ILE A 30 -7.77 5.94 -20.18
C ILE A 30 -8.89 6.66 -20.94
N ALA A 31 -9.17 7.93 -20.60
CA ALA A 31 -10.18 8.75 -21.28
C ALA A 31 -9.65 9.52 -22.50
N VAL A 32 -8.36 9.40 -22.83
CA VAL A 32 -7.75 10.19 -23.91
C VAL A 32 -8.06 9.56 -25.28
N SER A 33 -8.99 10.16 -26.03
CA SER A 33 -9.01 10.04 -27.50
C SER A 33 -7.81 10.80 -28.07
N SER A 34 -7.13 10.22 -29.08
CA SER A 34 -5.78 10.50 -29.58
C SER A 34 -5.32 11.95 -29.85
N ASP A 35 -6.17 12.98 -29.72
CA ASP A 35 -5.87 14.37 -30.13
C ASP A 35 -5.86 15.43 -28.99
N ALA A 36 -6.13 15.07 -27.73
CA ALA A 36 -6.33 16.05 -26.65
C ALA A 36 -5.19 16.11 -25.58
N SER A 37 -3.98 15.67 -25.90
CA SER A 37 -2.87 15.49 -24.93
C SER A 37 -2.12 16.77 -24.54
N LYS A 38 -2.76 17.94 -24.54
CA LYS A 38 -2.13 19.13 -23.97
C LYS A 38 -2.43 19.18 -22.47
N ASP A 39 -1.38 19.09 -21.67
CA ASP A 39 -1.36 19.34 -20.22
C ASP A 39 -1.83 20.77 -19.92
N GLN A 40 -3.15 20.96 -19.98
CA GLN A 40 -3.83 22.21 -19.73
C GLN A 40 -4.17 22.35 -18.24
N GLU A 41 -4.10 23.57 -17.75
CA GLU A 41 -4.57 23.93 -16.43
C GLU A 41 -6.09 23.70 -16.33
N ILE A 42 -6.57 23.28 -15.15
CA ILE A 42 -8.00 23.22 -14.84
C ILE A 42 -8.49 24.65 -14.65
N LEU A 43 -9.49 25.07 -15.44
CA LEU A 43 -10.12 26.36 -15.28
C LEU A 43 -11.20 26.28 -14.19
N PHE A 44 -11.49 27.42 -13.55
CA PHE A 44 -12.53 27.48 -12.53
C PHE A 44 -13.90 27.06 -13.08
N GLU A 45 -14.14 27.33 -14.37
CA GLU A 45 -15.41 27.12 -15.06
C GLU A 45 -15.65 25.62 -15.30
N ASP A 46 -14.58 24.83 -15.36
CA ASP A 46 -14.61 23.38 -15.57
C ASP A 46 -14.94 22.62 -14.26
N LEU A 47 -14.86 23.27 -13.09
CA LEU A 47 -14.96 22.60 -11.79
C LEU A 47 -16.30 21.89 -11.58
N ILE A 48 -17.40 22.46 -12.11
CA ILE A 48 -18.71 21.83 -12.01
C ILE A 48 -18.81 20.56 -12.85
N ASP A 49 -18.14 20.53 -14.01
CA ASP A 49 -18.09 19.36 -14.88
C ASP A 49 -17.25 18.27 -14.23
N TYR A 50 -16.08 18.62 -13.68
CA TYR A 50 -15.24 17.67 -12.96
C TYR A 50 -15.91 17.09 -11.71
N ARG A 51 -16.68 17.91 -10.99
CA ARG A 51 -17.45 17.45 -9.84
C ARG A 51 -18.42 16.34 -10.23
N ARG A 52 -19.13 16.50 -11.34
CA ARG A 52 -20.14 15.54 -11.83
C ARG A 52 -19.55 14.36 -12.58
N THR A 53 -18.47 14.61 -13.30
CA THR A 53 -17.81 13.66 -14.20
C THR A 53 -16.30 13.84 -14.06
N PRO A 54 -15.63 13.12 -13.14
CA PRO A 54 -14.19 13.29 -12.92
C PRO A 54 -13.32 13.06 -14.17
N PHE A 55 -13.79 12.24 -15.12
CA PHE A 55 -13.13 11.99 -16.41
C PHE A 55 -13.42 13.04 -17.49
N ALA A 56 -14.20 14.08 -17.20
CA ALA A 56 -14.51 15.14 -18.15
C ALA A 56 -13.23 15.75 -18.72
N HIS A 57 -13.37 16.45 -19.85
CA HIS A 57 -12.28 17.24 -20.44
C HIS A 57 -11.02 16.40 -20.74
N GLY A 58 -11.21 15.14 -21.16
CA GLY A 58 -10.11 14.22 -21.51
C GLY A 58 -9.36 13.65 -20.31
N GLY A 59 -10.04 13.44 -19.17
CA GLY A 59 -9.44 12.84 -17.98
C GLY A 59 -8.42 13.72 -17.24
N ARG A 60 -8.30 15.01 -17.60
CA ARG A 60 -7.28 15.94 -17.05
C ARG A 60 -7.32 16.08 -15.52
N ASN A 61 -8.48 15.91 -14.89
CA ASN A 61 -8.61 15.93 -13.43
C ASN A 61 -7.98 14.69 -12.76
N LEU A 62 -7.77 13.60 -13.48
CA LEU A 62 -7.19 12.35 -12.97
C LEU A 62 -5.74 12.16 -13.43
N MET A 63 -5.04 13.28 -13.69
CA MET A 63 -3.65 13.31 -14.16
C MET A 63 -2.78 14.06 -13.15
N LEU A 64 -2.37 13.38 -12.09
CA LEU A 64 -1.46 13.91 -11.06
C LEU A 64 -0.01 13.62 -11.49
N GLN A 65 0.50 14.34 -12.49
CA GLN A 65 1.85 14.08 -13.03
C GLN A 65 2.89 15.13 -12.64
N LYS A 66 2.42 16.29 -12.18
CA LYS A 66 3.27 17.45 -11.90
C LYS A 66 3.88 17.34 -10.51
N GLU A 67 5.18 17.07 -10.48
CA GLU A 67 5.98 17.03 -9.25
C GLU A 67 5.78 18.28 -8.39
N ASP A 68 5.80 19.48 -8.98
CA ASP A 68 5.66 20.72 -8.22
C ASP A 68 4.24 20.93 -7.64
N GLU A 69 3.21 20.40 -8.28
CA GLU A 69 1.85 20.44 -7.71
C GLU A 69 1.77 19.50 -6.51
N ALA A 70 2.25 18.26 -6.65
CA ALA A 70 2.31 17.30 -5.56
C ALA A 70 3.17 17.80 -4.39
N PHE A 71 4.34 18.42 -4.67
CA PHE A 71 5.23 18.98 -3.66
C PHE A 71 4.51 20.04 -2.80
N ARG A 72 3.83 21.01 -3.43
CA ARG A 72 3.13 22.09 -2.71
C ARG A 72 2.02 21.58 -1.81
N GLU A 73 1.30 20.55 -2.26
CA GLU A 73 0.21 19.94 -1.49
C GLU A 73 0.74 19.10 -0.32
N LEU A 74 1.82 18.34 -0.53
CA LEU A 74 2.43 17.50 0.50
C LEU A 74 3.28 18.28 1.51
N GLU A 75 3.89 19.40 1.12
CA GLU A 75 4.64 20.27 2.04
C GLU A 75 3.76 20.75 3.20
N LYS A 76 2.46 20.94 2.95
CA LYS A 76 1.49 21.30 4.00
C LYS A 76 1.37 20.25 5.09
N LEU A 77 1.65 18.98 4.81
CA LEU A 77 1.62 17.94 5.84
C LEU A 77 2.71 18.15 6.90
N GLN A 78 3.82 18.82 6.56
CA GLN A 78 4.94 19.00 7.49
C GLN A 78 4.54 19.81 8.74
N GLN A 79 3.48 20.61 8.69
CA GLN A 79 2.96 21.32 9.86
C GLN A 79 2.35 20.39 10.92
N PHE A 80 2.09 19.12 10.60
CA PHE A 80 1.56 18.11 11.52
C PHE A 80 2.62 17.16 12.08
N GLN A 81 3.90 17.49 11.86
CA GLN A 81 4.99 16.84 12.59
C GLN A 81 4.88 17.15 14.07
N HIS A 82 5.24 16.19 14.90
CA HIS A 82 5.27 16.36 16.35
C HIS A 82 6.62 15.84 16.87
N ASP A 83 7.34 16.68 17.58
CA ASP A 83 8.72 16.42 18.00
C ASP A 83 9.62 16.04 16.81
N GLU A 84 10.27 14.87 16.89
CA GLU A 84 11.11 14.32 15.83
C GLU A 84 10.32 13.41 14.85
N ALA A 85 9.03 13.17 15.12
CA ALA A 85 8.22 12.24 14.36
C ALA A 85 7.62 12.89 13.10
N GLN A 86 7.86 12.25 11.95
CA GLN A 86 7.49 12.77 10.64
C GLN A 86 6.18 12.17 10.13
N VAL A 87 5.47 12.91 9.27
CA VAL A 87 4.24 12.40 8.65
C VAL A 87 4.57 11.22 7.74
N LEU A 88 3.72 10.20 7.73
CA LEU A 88 3.84 9.08 6.80
C LEU A 88 2.67 9.06 5.81
N ILE A 89 2.96 8.82 4.53
CA ILE A 89 1.97 8.67 3.48
C ILE A 89 2.20 7.35 2.74
N VAL A 90 1.11 6.63 2.48
CA VAL A 90 1.12 5.41 1.67
C VAL A 90 0.57 5.74 0.28
N ASP A 91 1.43 5.74 -0.72
CA ASP A 91 1.07 5.86 -2.13
C ASP A 91 0.63 4.50 -2.67
N VAL A 92 -0.68 4.37 -2.87
CA VAL A 92 -1.33 3.14 -3.36
C VAL A 92 -1.40 3.07 -4.88
N THR A 93 -0.71 3.96 -5.60
CA THR A 93 -0.73 3.98 -7.07
C THR A 93 -0.20 2.68 -7.67
N LEU A 94 -0.96 2.07 -8.58
CA LEU A 94 -0.63 0.81 -9.24
C LEU A 94 0.16 0.98 -10.56
N PRO A 95 0.77 -0.09 -11.11
CA PRO A 95 1.45 -0.05 -12.41
C PRO A 95 0.58 0.51 -13.54
N ILE A 96 -0.66 0.01 -13.67
CA ILE A 96 -1.65 0.48 -14.65
C ILE A 96 -2.03 1.96 -14.47
N GLU A 97 -1.89 2.48 -13.25
CA GLU A 97 -2.15 3.89 -12.91
C GLU A 97 -0.90 4.78 -13.11
N GLY A 98 0.21 4.23 -13.59
CA GLY A 98 1.43 4.99 -13.87
C GLY A 98 2.47 4.99 -12.74
N ARG A 99 2.40 4.05 -11.77
CA ARG A 99 3.44 3.87 -10.73
C ARG A 99 4.84 3.82 -11.33
N GLY A 100 5.04 2.92 -12.30
CA GLY A 100 6.35 2.74 -12.91
C GLY A 100 6.80 3.93 -13.77
N VAL A 101 5.87 4.62 -14.43
CA VAL A 101 6.19 5.74 -15.35
C VAL A 101 6.72 6.94 -14.58
N LEU A 102 6.13 7.24 -13.42
CA LEU A 102 6.44 8.43 -12.61
C LEU A 102 7.40 8.12 -11.44
N MET A 103 8.20 7.06 -11.55
CA MET A 103 9.04 6.58 -10.44
C MET A 103 10.15 7.58 -10.08
N LYS A 104 10.76 8.21 -11.09
CA LYS A 104 11.82 9.21 -10.90
C LYS A 104 11.30 10.48 -10.23
N GLU A 105 10.11 10.91 -10.61
CA GLU A 105 9.38 12.04 -10.03
C GLU A 105 9.05 11.77 -8.56
N ARG A 106 8.54 10.58 -8.23
CA ARG A 106 8.31 10.18 -6.82
C ARG A 106 9.59 10.22 -6.01
N LEU A 107 10.69 9.72 -6.55
CA LEU A 107 11.97 9.75 -5.85
C LEU A 107 12.51 11.16 -5.61
N ARG A 108 12.28 12.09 -6.56
CA ARG A 108 12.61 13.51 -6.37
C ARG A 108 11.73 14.15 -5.29
N LEU A 109 10.44 13.80 -5.21
CA LEU A 109 9.58 14.23 -4.11
C LEU A 109 10.10 13.76 -2.75
N VAL A 110 10.48 12.48 -2.64
CA VAL A 110 11.06 11.92 -1.41
C VAL A 110 12.32 12.69 -0.98
N GLU A 111 13.18 13.09 -1.91
CA GLU A 111 14.38 13.87 -1.62
C GLU A 111 14.08 15.30 -1.16
N ARG A 112 13.07 15.93 -1.77
CA ARG A 112 12.66 17.31 -1.48
C ARG A 112 11.88 17.41 -0.16
N LEU A 113 11.02 16.43 0.14
CA LEU A 113 10.12 16.43 1.29
C LEU A 113 10.72 15.66 2.47
N LYS A 114 11.81 16.18 3.06
CA LYS A 114 12.53 15.55 4.19
C LYS A 114 11.68 15.32 5.44
N GLY A 115 10.51 15.95 5.52
CA GLY A 115 9.58 15.87 6.62
C GLY A 115 8.41 14.89 6.41
N VAL A 116 8.45 14.10 5.34
CA VAL A 116 7.39 13.16 4.98
C VAL A 116 8.02 11.83 4.58
N HIS A 117 7.60 10.75 5.22
CA HIS A 117 7.94 9.39 4.87
C HIS A 117 6.97 8.86 3.82
N PHE A 118 7.51 8.25 2.76
CA PHE A 118 6.73 7.67 1.69
C PHE A 118 6.79 6.15 1.78
N VAL A 119 5.65 5.50 1.75
CA VAL A 119 5.51 4.06 1.56
C VAL A 119 4.83 3.87 0.21
N ILE A 120 5.39 3.03 -0.66
CA ILE A 120 4.70 2.62 -1.89
C ILE A 120 4.20 1.18 -1.74
N VAL A 121 3.31 0.79 -2.63
CA VAL A 121 2.72 -0.55 -2.64
C VAL A 121 3.26 -1.42 -3.79
N THR A 122 3.27 -2.73 -3.58
CA THR A 122 3.30 -3.74 -4.65
C THR A 122 1.88 -4.29 -4.92
N THR A 123 1.67 -4.95 -6.04
CA THR A 123 0.40 -5.57 -6.45
C THR A 123 0.68 -6.75 -7.38
N PHE A 124 -0.31 -7.63 -7.57
CA PHE A 124 -0.32 -8.58 -8.68
C PHE A 124 -1.54 -8.32 -9.57
N GLU A 125 -1.32 -8.16 -10.88
CA GLU A 125 -2.40 -7.96 -11.85
C GLU A 125 -3.07 -9.30 -12.14
N ILE A 126 -4.38 -9.41 -11.88
CA ILE A 126 -5.12 -10.68 -12.03
C ILE A 126 -5.12 -11.14 -13.50
N GLU A 127 -5.05 -10.19 -14.44
CA GLU A 127 -4.98 -10.43 -15.89
C GLU A 127 -3.67 -11.15 -16.29
N ARG A 128 -2.63 -11.08 -15.47
CA ARG A 128 -1.38 -11.82 -15.68
C ARG A 128 -1.51 -13.29 -15.29
N ILE A 129 -2.55 -13.65 -14.54
CA ILE A 129 -2.95 -15.04 -14.31
C ILE A 129 -3.69 -15.47 -15.58
N SER A 130 -2.94 -15.71 -16.66
CA SER A 130 -3.56 -16.16 -17.91
C SER A 130 -4.38 -17.43 -17.67
N ASP A 131 -5.45 -17.61 -18.45
CA ASP A 131 -6.19 -18.87 -18.45
C ASP A 131 -5.23 -20.05 -18.66
N ASP A 132 -4.18 -19.88 -19.48
CA ASP A 132 -3.15 -20.89 -19.73
C ASP A 132 -2.35 -21.28 -18.47
N ILE A 133 -2.00 -20.33 -17.58
CA ILE A 133 -1.32 -20.65 -16.30
C ILE A 133 -2.25 -21.52 -15.44
N CYS A 134 -3.53 -21.16 -15.34
CA CYS A 134 -4.51 -21.94 -14.58
C CYS A 134 -4.87 -23.30 -15.21
N ILE A 135 -4.77 -23.44 -16.53
CA ILE A 135 -5.07 -24.68 -17.25
C ILE A 135 -3.89 -25.65 -17.22
N THR A 136 -2.66 -25.12 -17.28
CA THR A 136 -1.45 -25.96 -17.45
C THR A 136 -0.70 -26.24 -16.15
N GLN A 137 -0.87 -25.40 -15.12
CA GLN A 137 -0.21 -25.57 -13.83
C GLN A 137 -1.24 -25.83 -12.71
N PRO A 138 -0.90 -26.68 -11.73
CA PRO A 138 -1.66 -26.79 -10.50
C PRO A 138 -1.80 -25.41 -9.82
N ILE A 139 -2.97 -25.12 -9.25
CA ILE A 139 -3.28 -23.88 -8.51
C ILE A 139 -2.15 -23.49 -7.54
N ASN A 140 -1.55 -24.48 -6.87
CA ASN A 140 -0.46 -24.28 -5.91
C ASN A 140 0.79 -23.68 -6.55
N GLU A 141 1.19 -24.12 -7.75
CA GLU A 141 2.39 -23.63 -8.44
C GLU A 141 2.19 -22.20 -8.94
N ALA A 142 1.02 -21.91 -9.51
CA ALA A 142 0.65 -20.57 -9.94
C ALA A 142 0.63 -19.58 -8.76
N SER A 143 0.02 -19.99 -7.64
CA SER A 143 -0.03 -19.22 -6.40
C SER A 143 1.36 -18.98 -5.81
N GLU A 144 2.24 -19.98 -5.88
CA GLU A 144 3.63 -19.86 -5.42
C GLU A 144 4.42 -18.84 -6.27
N CYS A 145 4.19 -18.79 -7.58
CA CYS A 145 4.82 -17.82 -8.47
C CYS A 145 4.41 -16.38 -8.13
N ILE A 146 3.11 -16.15 -7.88
CA ILE A 146 2.58 -14.87 -7.41
C ILE A 146 3.24 -14.48 -6.10
N SER A 147 3.24 -15.41 -5.14
CA SER A 147 3.83 -15.19 -3.82
C SER A 147 5.31 -14.81 -3.89
N LYS A 148 6.12 -15.55 -4.67
CA LYS A 148 7.55 -15.25 -4.84
C LYS A 148 7.79 -13.89 -5.48
N THR A 149 6.93 -13.51 -6.43
CA THR A 149 7.02 -12.20 -7.09
C THR A 149 6.79 -11.08 -6.08
N LEU A 150 5.72 -11.17 -5.29
CA LEU A 150 5.39 -10.17 -4.26
C LEU A 150 6.44 -10.13 -3.14
N GLU A 151 6.88 -11.29 -2.65
CA GLU A 151 7.95 -11.40 -1.64
C GLU A 151 9.25 -10.78 -2.18
N ALA A 152 9.62 -11.06 -3.43
CA ALA A 152 10.81 -10.47 -4.05
C ALA A 152 10.71 -8.95 -4.16
N GLU A 153 9.57 -8.41 -4.58
CA GLU A 153 9.37 -6.95 -4.64
C GLU A 153 9.43 -6.31 -3.24
N LEU A 154 8.80 -6.92 -2.23
CA LEU A 154 8.82 -6.44 -0.84
C LEU A 154 10.23 -6.45 -0.23
N MET A 155 10.99 -7.52 -0.47
CA MET A 155 12.30 -7.72 0.14
C MET A 155 13.42 -7.00 -0.61
N PHE A 156 13.43 -7.10 -1.95
CA PHE A 156 14.52 -6.63 -2.80
C PHE A 156 14.19 -5.35 -3.58
N GLY A 157 12.93 -4.92 -3.56
CA GLY A 157 12.48 -3.72 -4.23
C GLY A 157 12.00 -3.96 -5.67
N ILE A 158 11.47 -2.90 -6.25
CA ILE A 158 11.00 -2.83 -7.63
C ILE A 158 12.01 -2.02 -8.41
N GLU A 159 12.65 -2.63 -9.41
CA GLU A 159 13.59 -1.95 -10.30
C GLU A 159 12.90 -1.49 -11.59
N LYS A 160 13.09 -0.21 -11.94
CA LYS A 160 12.70 0.33 -13.24
C LYS A 160 13.62 1.48 -13.65
N ASP A 161 14.10 1.44 -14.90
CA ASP A 161 14.97 2.47 -15.48
C ASP A 161 16.21 2.82 -14.63
N GLY A 162 16.83 1.79 -14.02
CA GLY A 162 18.01 1.92 -13.15
C GLY A 162 17.71 2.49 -11.76
N VAL A 163 16.44 2.59 -11.39
CA VAL A 163 15.97 3.07 -10.09
C VAL A 163 15.31 1.92 -9.34
N VAL A 164 15.72 1.71 -8.09
CA VAL A 164 15.10 0.74 -7.19
C VAL A 164 14.31 1.47 -6.11
N VAL A 165 13.08 1.01 -5.88
CA VAL A 165 12.21 1.49 -4.80
C VAL A 165 11.71 0.33 -3.97
N PHE A 166 11.49 0.55 -2.67
CA PHE A 166 11.08 -0.52 -1.77
C PHE A 166 9.62 -0.36 -1.36
N PRO A 167 8.72 -1.28 -1.75
CA PRO A 167 7.35 -1.28 -1.27
C PRO A 167 7.29 -1.72 0.20
N GLY A 168 6.39 -1.09 0.95
CA GLY A 168 6.15 -1.41 2.36
C GLY A 168 4.79 -2.01 2.64
N ALA A 169 3.97 -2.19 1.60
CA ALA A 169 2.66 -2.79 1.68
C ALA A 169 2.27 -3.41 0.33
N MET A 170 1.20 -4.20 0.33
CA MET A 170 0.54 -4.69 -0.86
C MET A 170 -0.80 -3.96 -1.03
N TYR A 171 -1.16 -3.60 -2.25
CA TYR A 171 -2.49 -3.09 -2.58
C TYR A 171 -3.06 -3.89 -3.74
N GLN A 172 -4.21 -4.51 -3.53
CA GLN A 172 -4.86 -5.33 -4.53
C GLN A 172 -6.21 -4.70 -4.89
N GLN A 173 -6.34 -4.29 -6.14
CA GLN A 173 -7.65 -4.02 -6.74
C GLN A 173 -8.26 -5.36 -7.16
N ILE A 174 -9.51 -5.58 -6.73
CA ILE A 174 -10.27 -6.78 -6.96
C ILE A 174 -11.52 -6.37 -7.72
N HIS A 175 -11.61 -6.82 -8.97
CA HIS A 175 -12.78 -6.60 -9.80
C HIS A 175 -13.62 -7.87 -9.85
N VAL A 176 -14.81 -7.81 -9.27
CA VAL A 176 -15.62 -9.00 -9.10
C VAL A 176 -16.77 -9.03 -10.10
N GLN A 177 -16.80 -10.12 -10.84
CA GLN A 177 -17.87 -10.43 -11.79
C GLN A 177 -18.92 -11.39 -11.21
N ARG A 178 -18.55 -12.20 -10.20
CA ARG A 178 -19.39 -13.29 -9.66
C ARG A 178 -19.33 -13.33 -8.14
N GLU A 179 -20.37 -13.87 -7.50
CA GLU A 179 -20.41 -14.02 -6.03
C GLU A 179 -19.43 -15.06 -5.49
N VAL A 180 -19.08 -16.04 -6.32
CA VAL A 180 -18.13 -17.10 -6.01
C VAL A 180 -16.80 -16.80 -6.66
N LEU A 181 -15.72 -16.98 -5.90
CA LEU A 181 -14.34 -16.85 -6.38
C LEU A 181 -14.11 -17.75 -7.60
N SER A 182 -13.73 -17.14 -8.71
CA SER A 182 -13.22 -17.82 -9.89
C SER A 182 -11.90 -18.54 -9.59
N ALA A 183 -11.47 -19.42 -10.50
CA ALA A 183 -10.20 -20.13 -10.35
C ALA A 183 -9.00 -19.16 -10.26
N GLN A 184 -8.99 -18.09 -11.06
CA GLN A 184 -7.96 -17.03 -11.01
C GLN A 184 -7.97 -16.30 -9.66
N GLU A 185 -9.16 -15.98 -9.15
CA GLU A 185 -9.29 -15.34 -7.84
C GLU A 185 -8.85 -16.26 -6.72
N GLN A 186 -9.11 -17.57 -6.80
CA GLN A 186 -8.59 -18.56 -5.84
C GLN A 186 -7.06 -18.64 -5.88
N VAL A 187 -6.46 -18.69 -7.07
CA VAL A 187 -5.00 -18.62 -7.25
C VAL A 187 -4.44 -17.33 -6.65
N LEU A 188 -5.11 -16.20 -6.85
CA LEU A 188 -4.68 -14.92 -6.30
C LEU A 188 -4.82 -14.86 -4.78
N VAL A 189 -5.96 -15.27 -4.21
CA VAL A 189 -6.17 -15.38 -2.75
C VAL A 189 -5.07 -16.23 -2.15
N GLN A 190 -4.79 -17.39 -2.75
CA GLN A 190 -3.72 -18.27 -2.32
C GLN A 190 -2.36 -17.57 -2.42
N GLY A 191 -1.99 -17.00 -3.57
CA GLY A 191 -0.72 -16.28 -3.72
C GLY A 191 -0.51 -15.12 -2.74
N LEU A 192 -1.60 -14.44 -2.33
CA LEU A 192 -1.58 -13.35 -1.37
C LEU A 192 -1.46 -13.82 0.09
N ALA A 193 -2.20 -14.87 0.46
CA ALA A 193 -2.39 -15.29 1.85
C ALA A 193 -1.59 -16.53 2.27
N LEU A 194 -1.19 -17.40 1.33
CA LEU A 194 -1.00 -18.83 1.60
C LEU A 194 -0.23 -19.16 2.89
N VAL A 195 -0.92 -19.85 3.78
CA VAL A 195 -0.40 -20.59 4.91
C VAL A 195 -0.71 -22.05 4.69
N TRP A 196 0.37 -22.81 4.75
CA TRP A 196 0.50 -24.26 4.84
C TRP A 196 -0.78 -25.07 5.10
N THR A 197 -1.10 -25.97 4.16
CA THR A 197 -1.76 -27.23 4.51
C THR A 197 -0.68 -28.30 4.51
N LEU A 198 -0.41 -28.89 5.67
CA LEU A 198 0.48 -30.04 5.78
C LEU A 198 -0.15 -31.21 5.01
N VAL A 199 0.28 -31.44 3.77
CA VAL A 199 -0.07 -32.68 3.08
C VAL A 199 0.86 -33.76 3.62
N MET A 200 0.39 -34.51 4.63
CA MET A 200 1.06 -35.74 5.05
C MET A 200 0.94 -36.76 3.93
N ILE A 201 1.98 -36.89 3.11
CA ILE A 201 2.11 -38.03 2.20
C ILE A 201 2.66 -39.20 3.01
N SER A 202 1.75 -40.07 3.45
CA SER A 202 2.11 -41.34 4.09
C SER A 202 2.55 -42.33 3.02
N ILE A 203 3.86 -42.46 2.81
CA ILE A 203 4.41 -43.54 1.96
C ILE A 203 4.55 -44.78 2.84
N SER A 204 3.69 -45.76 2.61
CA SER A 204 3.79 -47.08 3.23
C SER A 204 4.66 -47.98 2.36
N MET A 205 5.88 -48.30 2.80
CA MET A 205 6.69 -49.33 2.15
C MET A 205 6.75 -50.58 3.03
N LEU A 206 6.35 -51.72 2.47
CA LEU A 206 6.47 -53.05 3.06
C LEU A 206 7.83 -53.65 2.67
N TYR A 207 8.78 -53.66 3.61
CA TYR A 207 10.03 -54.41 3.47
C TYR A 207 10.08 -55.47 4.58
N GLY A 208 10.06 -56.76 4.19
CA GLY A 208 10.30 -57.88 5.11
C GLY A 208 9.25 -58.08 6.22
N GLY A 209 8.00 -57.64 6.03
CA GLY A 209 6.93 -57.79 7.03
C GLY A 209 6.87 -56.71 8.12
N ILE A 210 7.73 -55.68 8.04
CA ILE A 210 7.67 -54.50 8.90
C ILE A 210 7.15 -53.32 8.07
N LEU A 211 6.03 -52.73 8.50
CA LEU A 211 5.48 -51.52 7.90
C LEU A 211 6.32 -50.32 8.36
N LEU A 212 7.21 -49.83 7.50
CA LEU A 212 7.95 -48.60 7.77
C LEU A 212 7.16 -47.43 7.18
N LEU A 213 6.56 -46.62 8.06
CA LEU A 213 5.84 -45.41 7.69
C LEU A 213 6.86 -44.28 7.56
N ILE A 214 7.30 -43.99 6.34
CA ILE A 214 8.18 -42.84 6.09
C ILE A 214 7.27 -41.65 5.80
N VAL A 215 7.14 -40.78 6.80
CA VAL A 215 6.50 -39.46 6.62
C VAL A 215 7.55 -38.54 5.99
N LEU A 216 7.59 -38.53 4.65
CA LEU A 216 8.40 -37.59 3.89
C LEU A 216 7.65 -36.26 3.82
N ALA A 217 7.92 -35.38 4.78
CA ALA A 217 7.52 -33.99 4.69
C ALA A 217 8.43 -33.26 3.70
N VAL A 218 8.14 -33.37 2.39
CA VAL A 218 8.79 -32.53 1.38
C VAL A 218 8.09 -31.17 1.43
N CYS A 219 8.66 -30.24 2.21
CA CYS A 219 8.14 -28.89 2.40
C CYS A 219 8.94 -27.89 1.55
N VAL A 220 8.41 -27.48 0.41
CA VAL A 220 8.86 -26.24 -0.25
C VAL A 220 7.65 -25.55 -0.85
N TYR A 221 7.08 -24.54 -0.18
CA TYR A 221 6.26 -23.51 -0.83
C TYR A 221 6.42 -22.15 -0.09
N LEU A 222 6.70 -21.09 -0.85
CA LEU A 222 6.97 -19.71 -0.41
C LEU A 222 5.67 -18.88 -0.26
N GLN A 223 5.66 -17.89 0.65
CA GLN A 223 4.46 -17.15 1.11
C GLN A 223 4.72 -15.63 1.11
N ALA A 224 3.83 -14.78 0.61
CA ALA A 224 4.08 -13.34 0.56
C ALA A 224 3.72 -12.66 1.88
N GLN A 225 2.43 -12.59 2.24
CA GLN A 225 2.00 -11.91 3.47
C GLN A 225 2.41 -12.67 4.73
N ALA A 226 2.32 -13.99 4.75
CA ALA A 226 2.65 -14.77 5.94
C ALA A 226 4.16 -14.76 6.29
N ARG A 227 5.06 -14.59 5.31
CA ARG A 227 6.51 -14.44 5.58
C ARG A 227 6.93 -13.03 5.86
N THR A 228 6.40 -12.10 5.08
CA THR A 228 6.80 -10.70 5.21
C THR A 228 6.05 -10.04 6.36
N HIS A 229 4.85 -10.49 6.71
CA HIS A 229 3.89 -9.75 7.55
C HIS A 229 3.52 -8.37 6.99
N ALA A 230 3.76 -8.15 5.68
CA ALA A 230 3.41 -6.90 5.02
C ALA A 230 1.88 -6.73 4.95
N PRO A 231 1.36 -5.53 5.23
CA PRO A 231 -0.07 -5.30 5.19
C PRO A 231 -0.61 -5.37 3.76
N LEU A 232 -1.82 -5.92 3.63
CA LEU A 232 -2.55 -6.10 2.38
C LEU A 232 -3.81 -5.24 2.39
N TYR A 233 -3.81 -4.23 1.53
CA TYR A 233 -4.93 -3.34 1.29
C TYR A 233 -5.78 -3.87 0.14
N LEU A 234 -7.09 -4.00 0.36
CA LEU A 234 -8.03 -4.59 -0.59
C LEU A 234 -9.05 -3.54 -1.06
N SER A 235 -9.11 -3.31 -2.36
CA SER A 235 -10.13 -2.45 -2.99
C SER A 235 -11.03 -3.26 -3.91
N PHE A 236 -12.31 -3.35 -3.56
CA PHE A 236 -13.29 -4.16 -4.28
C PHE A 236 -14.16 -3.30 -5.20
N SER A 237 -14.34 -3.69 -6.46
CA SER A 237 -15.37 -3.14 -7.36
C SER A 237 -16.21 -4.27 -7.97
N LEU A 238 -17.44 -3.94 -8.39
CA LEU A 238 -18.30 -4.84 -9.16
C LEU A 238 -18.26 -4.50 -10.65
N ALA A 239 -18.35 -5.50 -11.51
CA ALA A 239 -18.57 -5.32 -12.94
C ALA A 239 -19.92 -4.67 -13.21
N SER A 240 -19.93 -3.63 -14.05
CA SER A 240 -21.10 -2.76 -14.25
C SER A 240 -22.18 -3.32 -15.19
N GLU A 241 -22.02 -4.54 -15.71
CA GLU A 241 -22.91 -5.04 -16.76
C GLU A 241 -24.30 -5.43 -16.23
N GLU A 242 -24.45 -5.60 -14.92
CA GLU A 242 -25.76 -5.79 -14.29
C GLU A 242 -26.34 -4.44 -13.83
N PRO A 243 -27.57 -4.09 -14.26
CA PRO A 243 -28.23 -2.89 -13.77
C PRO A 243 -28.48 -3.03 -12.25
N LEU A 244 -27.90 -2.08 -11.52
CA LEU A 244 -27.96 -1.84 -10.07
C LEU A 244 -27.23 -2.83 -9.16
N GLY A 245 -26.20 -2.30 -8.50
CA GLY A 245 -26.44 -1.63 -7.21
C GLY A 245 -26.81 -2.50 -6.01
N ASP A 246 -26.72 -3.82 -6.12
CA ASP A 246 -26.88 -4.69 -4.96
C ASP A 246 -25.62 -4.63 -4.08
N MET A 247 -25.62 -3.68 -3.14
CA MET A 247 -24.61 -3.61 -2.10
C MET A 247 -24.52 -4.92 -1.31
N SER A 248 -25.59 -5.71 -1.22
CA SER A 248 -25.55 -7.05 -0.62
C SER A 248 -24.61 -7.97 -1.39
N LYS A 249 -24.66 -7.98 -2.73
CA LYS A 249 -23.75 -8.75 -3.59
C LYS A 249 -22.30 -8.36 -3.35
N LEU A 250 -21.99 -7.06 -3.33
CA LEU A 250 -20.63 -6.59 -2.99
C LEU A 250 -20.22 -7.01 -1.58
N GLN A 251 -21.11 -6.89 -0.59
CA GLN A 251 -20.83 -7.32 0.78
C GLN A 251 -20.55 -8.83 0.86
N GLN A 252 -21.34 -9.66 0.17
CA GLN A 252 -21.14 -11.11 0.09
C GLN A 252 -19.79 -11.46 -0.53
N VAL A 253 -19.43 -10.79 -1.61
CA VAL A 253 -18.13 -10.92 -2.26
C VAL A 253 -16.99 -10.55 -1.31
N VAL A 254 -17.09 -9.41 -0.61
CA VAL A 254 -16.07 -9.00 0.37
C VAL A 254 -15.96 -10.05 1.48
N ARG A 255 -17.08 -10.58 2.00
CA ARG A 255 -17.06 -11.68 3.00
C ARG A 255 -16.34 -12.91 2.46
N ALA A 256 -16.67 -13.33 1.24
CA ALA A 256 -16.07 -14.51 0.62
C ALA A 256 -14.57 -14.35 0.47
N TRP A 257 -14.11 -13.19 -0.02
CA TRP A 257 -12.69 -12.87 -0.15
C TRP A 257 -11.96 -12.82 1.19
N ILE A 258 -12.50 -12.11 2.19
CA ILE A 258 -11.86 -12.04 3.50
C ILE A 258 -11.79 -13.41 4.16
N ARG A 259 -12.88 -14.20 4.12
CA ARG A 259 -12.86 -15.57 4.65
C ARG A 259 -11.86 -16.45 3.92
N ALA A 260 -11.81 -16.40 2.59
CA ALA A 260 -10.86 -17.18 1.81
C ALA A 260 -9.40 -16.78 2.11
N LEU A 261 -9.11 -15.49 2.30
CA LEU A 261 -7.78 -15.03 2.74
C LEU A 261 -7.45 -15.54 4.14
N LEU A 262 -8.40 -15.49 5.08
CA LEU A 262 -8.21 -15.98 6.46
C LEU A 262 -8.07 -17.50 6.53
N GLU A 263 -8.82 -18.24 5.73
CA GLU A 263 -8.72 -19.70 5.57
C GLU A 263 -7.39 -20.10 4.92
N ALA A 264 -6.94 -19.31 3.96
CA ALA A 264 -5.58 -19.38 3.43
C ALA A 264 -4.53 -18.84 4.42
N GLY A 265 -4.91 -18.42 5.63
CA GLY A 265 -4.05 -18.06 6.75
C GLY A 265 -3.42 -16.67 6.74
N ALA A 266 -3.96 -15.74 5.95
CA ALA A 266 -3.58 -14.34 6.06
C ALA A 266 -3.73 -13.84 7.50
N GLU A 267 -2.75 -13.06 7.97
CA GLU A 267 -2.81 -12.43 9.27
C GLU A 267 -3.91 -11.35 9.26
N LYS A 268 -5.04 -11.61 9.95
CA LYS A 268 -6.21 -10.71 9.99
C LYS A 268 -5.86 -9.26 10.35
N LYS A 269 -4.93 -9.05 11.28
CA LYS A 269 -4.47 -7.71 11.71
C LYS A 269 -3.71 -6.94 10.64
N LYS A 270 -3.24 -7.63 9.59
CA LYS A 270 -2.53 -7.07 8.44
C LYS A 270 -3.42 -6.95 7.20
N LEU A 271 -4.70 -7.30 7.29
CA LEU A 271 -5.68 -7.07 6.22
C LEU A 271 -6.39 -5.74 6.41
N VAL A 272 -6.54 -4.98 5.33
CA VAL A 272 -7.27 -3.71 5.31
C VAL A 272 -8.32 -3.72 4.21
N VAL A 273 -9.58 -3.48 4.57
CA VAL A 273 -10.66 -3.25 3.59
C VAL A 273 -10.74 -1.75 3.32
N CYS A 274 -10.53 -1.35 2.06
CA CYS A 274 -10.52 0.05 1.64
C CYS A 274 -11.92 0.57 1.24
N HIS A 275 -12.05 1.90 1.20
CA HIS A 275 -13.25 2.61 0.71
C HIS A 275 -14.52 2.25 1.47
N VAL A 276 -14.42 2.05 2.78
CA VAL A 276 -15.55 1.57 3.58
C VAL A 276 -16.62 2.64 3.79
N ASP A 277 -16.29 3.89 3.50
CA ASP A 277 -17.20 5.04 3.50
C ASP A 277 -18.44 4.80 2.61
N ARG A 278 -18.33 3.98 1.55
CA ARG A 278 -19.45 3.64 0.66
C ARG A 278 -20.56 2.83 1.32
N TRP A 279 -20.30 2.21 2.47
CA TRP A 279 -21.33 1.55 3.27
C TRP A 279 -21.97 2.49 4.30
N CYS A 280 -21.46 3.72 4.41
CA CYS A 280 -21.99 4.76 5.30
C CYS A 280 -23.09 5.58 4.61
N HIS A 281 -24.04 4.89 3.97
CA HIS A 281 -25.26 5.50 3.43
C HIS A 281 -26.47 5.07 4.26
N GLY A 282 -27.53 5.88 4.22
CA GLY A 282 -28.73 5.64 5.02
C GLY A 282 -28.57 5.99 6.51
N ARG A 283 -29.39 5.34 7.35
CA ARG A 283 -29.44 5.49 8.80
C ARG A 283 -28.43 4.58 9.48
N PHE A 284 -28.07 4.94 10.71
CA PHE A 284 -27.05 4.23 11.51
C PHE A 284 -27.40 2.77 11.89
N GLU A 285 -28.58 2.27 11.55
CA GLU A 285 -29.03 0.91 11.86
C GLU A 285 -29.28 0.07 10.60
N ASP A 286 -28.93 0.62 9.43
CA ASP A 286 -29.14 -0.04 8.16
C ASP A 286 -28.06 -1.11 7.91
N ALA A 287 -28.28 -1.95 6.89
CA ALA A 287 -27.42 -3.09 6.56
C ALA A 287 -25.94 -2.73 6.34
N GLY A 288 -25.65 -1.48 5.93
CA GLY A 288 -24.28 -0.98 5.79
C GLY A 288 -23.52 -0.95 7.12
N TYR A 289 -24.14 -0.48 8.21
CA TYR A 289 -23.51 -0.43 9.52
C TYR A 289 -23.30 -1.83 10.09
N ALA A 290 -24.31 -2.71 9.97
CA ALA A 290 -24.19 -4.12 10.39
C ALA A 290 -23.04 -4.83 9.67
N PHE A 291 -22.86 -4.55 8.38
CA PHE A 291 -21.74 -5.09 7.61
C PHE A 291 -20.38 -4.56 8.07
N LEU A 292 -20.26 -3.27 8.44
CA LEU A 292 -19.02 -2.74 9.01
C LEU A 292 -18.65 -3.44 10.31
N LEU A 293 -19.62 -3.67 11.20
CA LEU A 293 -19.41 -4.44 12.44
C LEU A 293 -18.92 -5.87 12.16
N GLU A 294 -19.51 -6.53 11.15
CA GLU A 294 -19.07 -7.85 10.72
C GLU A 294 -17.60 -7.85 10.25
N LEU A 295 -17.16 -6.84 9.48
CA LEU A 295 -15.75 -6.71 9.10
C LEU A 295 -14.85 -6.56 10.33
N PHE A 296 -15.26 -5.76 11.31
CA PHE A 296 -14.49 -5.64 12.55
C PHE A 296 -14.41 -6.96 13.32
N ASP A 297 -15.51 -7.72 13.39
CA ASP A 297 -15.55 -9.04 14.05
C ASP A 297 -14.65 -10.08 13.39
N LEU A 298 -14.44 -9.98 12.07
CA LEU A 298 -13.43 -10.78 11.35
C LEU A 298 -11.99 -10.42 11.75
N GLY A 299 -11.79 -9.32 12.50
CA GLY A 299 -10.50 -8.89 13.02
C GLY A 299 -9.62 -8.16 12.00
N VAL A 300 -10.21 -7.71 10.88
CA VAL A 300 -9.51 -6.91 9.86
C VAL A 300 -9.57 -5.42 10.18
N SER A 301 -8.67 -4.64 9.59
CA SER A 301 -8.74 -3.18 9.67
C SER A 301 -9.69 -2.62 8.59
N VAL A 302 -10.37 -1.53 8.93
CA VAL A 302 -11.41 -0.89 8.12
C VAL A 302 -10.99 0.54 7.85
N LEU A 303 -10.83 0.88 6.57
CA LEU A 303 -10.27 2.16 6.12
C LEU A 303 -11.33 3.07 5.51
N PHE A 304 -11.53 4.22 6.17
CA PHE A 304 -12.35 5.34 5.71
C PHE A 304 -11.45 6.35 5.00
N ASN A 305 -11.39 6.28 3.67
CA ASN A 305 -10.45 7.06 2.88
C ASN A 305 -11.10 8.09 1.95
N MET A 306 -12.43 8.23 1.94
CA MET A 306 -13.10 9.22 1.07
C MET A 306 -13.45 10.54 1.79
N ILE A 307 -12.76 10.84 2.89
CA ILE A 307 -13.02 12.02 3.73
C ILE A 307 -12.76 13.30 2.93
N GLY A 308 -13.74 14.20 2.91
CA GLY A 308 -13.67 15.46 2.18
C GLY A 308 -13.98 15.35 0.68
N LEU A 309 -14.05 14.14 0.09
CA LEU A 309 -14.24 13.97 -1.36
C LEU A 309 -15.56 14.60 -1.85
N ARG A 310 -16.65 14.50 -1.08
CA ARG A 310 -17.96 15.08 -1.42
C ARG A 310 -17.96 16.60 -1.60
N SER A 311 -16.94 17.29 -1.08
CA SER A 311 -16.79 18.72 -1.28
C SER A 311 -16.43 19.10 -2.71
N VAL A 312 -15.78 18.20 -3.47
CA VAL A 312 -15.25 18.48 -4.81
C VAL A 312 -15.69 17.48 -5.88
N SER A 313 -16.21 16.32 -5.49
CA SER A 313 -16.68 15.28 -6.41
C SER A 313 -18.03 14.72 -5.95
N GLU A 314 -18.92 14.50 -6.92
CA GLU A 314 -20.15 13.74 -6.76
C GLU A 314 -19.94 12.25 -7.07
N VAL A 315 -18.76 11.87 -7.54
CA VAL A 315 -18.42 10.49 -7.91
C VAL A 315 -17.26 9.98 -7.08
N ALA A 316 -17.46 8.83 -6.44
CA ALA A 316 -16.45 8.06 -5.74
C ALA A 316 -15.77 7.09 -6.72
N LEU A 317 -14.46 7.25 -6.91
CA LEU A 317 -13.66 6.39 -7.77
C LEU A 317 -12.97 5.32 -6.93
N VAL A 318 -13.57 4.13 -6.86
CA VAL A 318 -13.00 3.00 -6.10
C VAL A 318 -11.90 2.30 -6.89
N ASN A 319 -12.15 2.00 -8.18
CA ASN A 319 -11.18 1.40 -9.09
C ASN A 319 -11.21 2.19 -10.42
N PRO A 320 -10.44 3.29 -10.52
CA PRO A 320 -10.62 4.25 -11.58
C PRO A 320 -10.17 3.74 -12.96
N CYS A 321 -9.35 2.67 -13.03
CA CYS A 321 -8.92 2.09 -14.30
C CYS A 321 -9.96 1.19 -14.97
N LEU A 322 -11.00 0.78 -14.24
CA LEU A 322 -12.09 -0.04 -14.77
C LEU A 322 -13.15 0.89 -15.34
N THR A 323 -12.84 1.51 -16.47
CA THR A 323 -13.80 2.32 -17.21
C THR A 323 -14.81 1.40 -17.89
N SER A 324 -15.86 1.07 -17.18
CA SER A 324 -17.14 0.88 -17.84
C SER A 324 -18.06 2.04 -17.48
N VAL A 325 -18.82 2.44 -18.48
CA VAL A 325 -20.03 3.26 -18.41
C VAL A 325 -19.85 4.79 -18.53
N SER A 326 -20.06 5.24 -19.76
CA SER A 326 -20.89 6.39 -20.12
C SER A 326 -21.99 6.69 -19.07
N ASN A 327 -21.69 7.58 -18.13
CA ASN A 327 -22.54 7.96 -16.98
C ASN A 327 -23.80 8.78 -17.29
N SER A 328 -24.24 8.92 -18.55
CA SER A 328 -25.26 9.92 -18.89
C SER A 328 -26.72 9.50 -18.67
N LEU A 329 -27.04 8.22 -18.35
CA LEU A 329 -28.43 7.72 -18.43
C LEU A 329 -29.00 7.01 -17.19
N LEU A 330 -28.27 6.85 -16.07
CA LEU A 330 -28.82 6.15 -14.90
C LEU A 330 -29.77 7.04 -14.06
N PRO A 331 -30.89 6.50 -13.52
CA PRO A 331 -31.86 7.25 -12.72
C PRO A 331 -31.33 7.65 -11.33
N PRO A 332 -31.93 8.67 -10.67
CA PRO A 332 -31.40 9.29 -9.44
C PRO A 332 -31.23 8.36 -8.23
N SER A 333 -32.10 7.36 -8.06
CA SER A 333 -32.03 6.38 -6.95
C SER A 333 -30.81 5.47 -7.01
N GLU A 334 -30.18 5.36 -8.18
CA GLU A 334 -29.01 4.49 -8.43
C GLU A 334 -27.68 5.26 -8.27
N LYS A 335 -27.76 6.59 -8.23
CA LYS A 335 -26.59 7.47 -8.09
C LYS A 335 -26.05 7.49 -6.67
N GLU A 336 -26.90 7.28 -5.66
CA GLU A 336 -26.54 7.51 -4.25
C GLU A 336 -25.32 6.70 -3.77
N TRP A 337 -25.08 5.51 -4.30
CA TRP A 337 -23.93 4.65 -3.93
C TRP A 337 -22.64 4.98 -4.66
N GLN A 338 -22.75 5.68 -5.80
CA GLN A 338 -21.60 6.22 -6.51
C GLN A 338 -21.17 7.56 -5.90
N GLU A 339 -22.02 8.17 -5.08
CA GLU A 339 -21.69 9.41 -4.38
C GLU A 339 -20.84 9.12 -3.14
N PRO A 340 -19.78 9.91 -2.88
CA PRO A 340 -19.07 9.82 -1.61
C PRO A 340 -19.98 10.27 -0.46
N ALA A 341 -19.95 9.53 0.66
CA ALA A 341 -20.69 9.89 1.85
C ALA A 341 -20.27 11.30 2.37
N PRO A 342 -21.21 12.13 2.84
CA PRO A 342 -20.86 13.43 3.39
C PRO A 342 -20.14 13.28 4.73
N ASP A 343 -19.13 14.12 4.98
CA ASP A 343 -18.33 14.09 6.21
C ASP A 343 -19.17 14.10 7.49
N SER A 344 -20.26 14.89 7.53
CA SER A 344 -21.14 14.95 8.71
C SER A 344 -21.71 13.58 9.08
N ARG A 345 -21.97 12.72 8.09
CA ARG A 345 -22.44 11.36 8.28
C ARG A 345 -21.30 10.45 8.73
N LEU A 346 -20.13 10.53 8.09
CA LEU A 346 -18.94 9.75 8.49
C LEU A 346 -18.55 10.04 9.95
N ILE A 347 -18.59 11.32 10.35
CA ILE A 347 -18.30 11.76 11.71
C ILE A 347 -19.31 11.16 12.70
N GLU A 348 -20.61 11.21 12.39
CA GLU A 348 -21.65 10.63 13.25
C GLU A 348 -21.45 9.12 13.40
N TRP A 349 -21.17 8.42 12.30
CA TRP A 349 -20.95 6.97 12.29
C TRP A 349 -19.72 6.58 13.09
N LEU A 350 -18.59 7.24 12.87
CA LEU A 350 -17.35 6.99 13.60
C LEU A 350 -17.50 7.32 15.08
N ALA A 351 -18.06 8.48 15.43
CA ALA A 351 -18.25 8.86 16.83
C ALA A 351 -19.14 7.87 17.59
N ARG A 352 -20.24 7.41 16.95
CA ARG A 352 -21.13 6.43 17.56
C ARG A 352 -20.51 5.03 17.59
N LEU A 353 -19.79 4.59 16.55
CA LEU A 353 -19.00 3.35 16.58
C LEU A 353 -18.01 3.32 17.75
N LEU A 354 -17.24 4.39 17.94
CA LEU A 354 -16.24 4.47 19.01
C LEU A 354 -16.87 4.54 20.41
N LYS A 355 -18.12 5.00 20.50
CA LYS A 355 -18.89 5.05 21.75
C LYS A 355 -19.54 3.70 22.07
N ASP A 356 -20.20 3.10 21.10
CA ASP A 356 -21.04 1.91 21.27
C ASP A 356 -20.19 0.62 21.22
N ALA A 357 -19.07 0.63 20.49
CA ALA A 357 -18.16 -0.49 20.32
C ALA A 357 -16.67 -0.06 20.40
N PRO A 358 -16.20 0.42 21.57
CA PRO A 358 -14.84 0.94 21.74
C PRO A 358 -13.73 -0.08 21.45
N GLN A 359 -14.03 -1.38 21.50
CA GLN A 359 -13.08 -2.45 21.16
C GLN A 359 -12.56 -2.36 19.71
N TYR A 360 -13.32 -1.76 18.79
CA TYR A 360 -12.93 -1.63 17.39
C TYR A 360 -12.03 -0.43 17.11
N LEU A 361 -11.72 0.41 18.11
CA LEU A 361 -10.85 1.57 17.98
C LEU A 361 -9.53 1.25 17.27
N TYR A 362 -8.95 0.08 17.55
CA TYR A 362 -7.65 -0.34 17.04
C TYR A 362 -7.66 -0.84 15.58
N GLN A 363 -8.84 -0.93 14.97
CA GLN A 363 -9.04 -1.42 13.61
C GLN A 363 -9.47 -0.30 12.65
N VAL A 364 -9.70 0.91 13.14
CA VAL A 364 -10.14 2.05 12.31
C VAL A 364 -8.94 2.77 11.73
N LEU A 365 -8.94 3.00 10.41
CA LEU A 365 -7.96 3.81 9.69
C LEU A 365 -8.68 4.93 8.93
N LEU A 366 -8.06 6.10 8.81
CA LEU A 366 -8.60 7.26 8.09
C LEU A 366 -7.60 7.77 7.06
N SER A 367 -8.07 8.19 5.88
CA SER A 367 -7.28 8.87 4.84
C SER A 367 -8.17 9.82 4.03
N THR A 368 -7.61 10.50 3.02
CA THR A 368 -8.33 11.41 2.12
C THR A 368 -8.49 10.89 0.69
N ASN A 369 -7.71 9.88 0.29
CA ASN A 369 -7.71 9.30 -1.06
C ASN A 369 -7.66 10.40 -2.13
N VAL A 370 -6.66 11.27 -2.04
CA VAL A 370 -6.40 12.27 -3.08
C VAL A 370 -6.01 11.53 -4.35
N CYS A 371 -6.89 11.57 -5.34
CA CYS A 371 -6.70 10.99 -6.68
C CYS A 371 -7.23 11.90 -7.80
N GLN A 372 -7.81 13.05 -7.44
CA GLN A 372 -8.31 14.07 -8.34
C GLN A 372 -7.57 15.38 -8.12
N ARG A 373 -7.22 16.10 -9.19
CA ARG A 373 -6.61 17.43 -9.10
C ARG A 373 -7.55 18.39 -8.39
N THR A 374 -8.87 18.31 -8.60
CA THR A 374 -9.85 19.13 -7.87
C THR A 374 -9.80 18.93 -6.35
N GLN A 375 -9.25 17.82 -5.83
CA GLN A 375 -9.01 17.67 -4.39
C GLN A 375 -7.85 18.54 -3.88
N TYR A 376 -6.93 19.02 -4.74
CA TYR A 376 -5.87 19.94 -4.35
C TYR A 376 -6.42 21.30 -3.93
N ARG A 377 -5.74 21.94 -2.97
CA ARG A 377 -6.17 23.21 -2.39
C ARG A 377 -6.26 24.33 -3.42
N ARG A 378 -5.34 24.36 -4.38
CA ARG A 378 -5.34 25.35 -5.47
C ARG A 378 -6.61 25.32 -6.33
N TYR A 379 -7.33 24.21 -6.34
CA TYR A 379 -8.57 24.02 -7.11
C TYR A 379 -9.82 24.00 -6.23
N GLY A 380 -9.71 24.45 -4.97
CA GLY A 380 -10.82 24.54 -4.02
C GLY A 380 -11.05 23.30 -3.17
N GLY A 381 -10.23 22.25 -3.32
CA GLY A 381 -10.27 21.06 -2.49
C GLY A 381 -9.54 21.21 -1.15
N GLY A 382 -9.54 20.14 -0.36
CA GLY A 382 -8.92 20.10 0.96
C GLY A 382 -7.41 19.77 0.96
N GLY A 383 -6.92 19.16 -0.11
CA GLY A 383 -5.60 18.54 -0.22
C GLY A 383 -5.39 17.42 0.79
N TYR A 384 -4.14 16.97 0.92
CA TYR A 384 -3.76 15.92 1.87
C TYR A 384 -3.94 16.33 3.35
N ALA A 385 -3.94 17.63 3.64
CA ALA A 385 -4.04 18.16 5.00
C ALA A 385 -5.48 18.16 5.56
N TYR A 386 -6.50 17.90 4.73
CA TYR A 386 -7.92 18.09 5.08
C TYR A 386 -8.35 17.31 6.33
N LEU A 387 -7.88 16.05 6.44
CA LEU A 387 -8.17 15.17 7.57
C LEU A 387 -7.78 15.82 8.91
N PHE A 388 -6.63 16.50 8.94
CA PHE A 388 -6.06 17.07 10.15
C PHE A 388 -6.55 18.50 10.42
N GLU A 389 -6.76 19.30 9.38
CA GLU A 389 -7.19 20.72 9.50
C GLU A 389 -8.69 20.88 9.77
N HIS A 390 -9.53 19.99 9.25
CA HIS A 390 -10.97 20.20 9.26
C HIS A 390 -11.73 19.04 9.90
N PHE A 391 -11.47 17.82 9.44
CA PHE A 391 -12.21 16.64 9.91
C PHE A 391 -11.96 16.38 11.40
N LYS A 392 -10.71 16.50 11.87
CA LYS A 392 -10.32 16.38 13.29
C LYS A 392 -11.20 17.21 14.21
N HIS A 393 -11.38 18.51 13.94
CA HIS A 393 -12.14 19.40 14.83
C HIS A 393 -13.59 18.96 14.99
N ARG A 394 -14.20 18.45 13.92
CA ARG A 394 -15.58 17.96 13.97
C ARG A 394 -15.69 16.64 14.75
N MET A 395 -14.72 15.74 14.61
CA MET A 395 -14.63 14.52 15.41
C MET A 395 -14.52 14.82 16.91
N LEU A 396 -13.62 15.75 17.29
CA LEU A 396 -13.46 16.18 18.68
C LEU A 396 -14.74 16.81 19.24
N HIS A 397 -15.41 17.68 18.46
CA HIS A 397 -16.69 18.27 18.85
C HIS A 397 -17.80 17.22 19.06
N LYS A 398 -17.72 16.09 18.35
CA LYS A 398 -18.65 14.97 18.48
C LYS A 398 -18.31 13.98 19.61
N GLY A 399 -17.31 14.31 20.42
CA GLY A 399 -16.96 13.56 21.63
C GLY A 399 -15.85 12.52 21.44
N VAL A 400 -15.24 12.44 20.26
CA VAL A 400 -14.03 11.62 20.08
C VAL A 400 -12.88 12.28 20.83
N THR A 401 -12.22 11.52 21.71
CA THR A 401 -11.12 12.06 22.52
C THR A 401 -9.85 12.26 21.69
N ALA A 402 -8.95 13.14 22.15
CA ALA A 402 -7.65 13.34 21.50
C ALA A 402 -6.81 12.04 21.47
N VAL A 403 -6.96 11.18 22.49
CA VAL A 403 -6.29 9.87 22.57
C VAL A 403 -6.83 8.91 21.50
N GLN A 404 -8.16 8.80 21.36
CA GLN A 404 -8.77 8.00 20.29
C GLN A 404 -8.37 8.51 18.91
N TRP A 405 -8.39 9.83 18.70
CA TRP A 405 -7.93 10.42 17.45
C TRP A 405 -6.49 10.04 17.14
N HIS A 406 -5.58 10.21 18.10
CA HIS A 406 -4.18 9.83 17.96
C HIS A 406 -3.99 8.33 17.66
N GLN A 407 -4.77 7.47 18.32
CA GLN A 407 -4.77 6.03 18.05
C GLN A 407 -5.10 5.74 16.59
N ILE A 408 -6.14 6.39 16.06
CA ILE A 408 -6.65 6.17 14.70
C ILE A 408 -5.68 6.69 13.64
N VAL A 409 -5.22 7.95 13.77
CA VAL A 409 -4.42 8.59 12.71
C VAL A 409 -2.92 8.33 12.81
N ARG A 410 -2.46 7.65 13.86
CA ARG A 410 -1.04 7.28 14.02
C ARG A 410 -0.89 5.83 14.41
N THR A 411 -1.27 5.47 15.63
CA THR A 411 -0.86 4.20 16.24
C THR A 411 -1.34 2.99 15.42
N ASN A 412 -2.60 2.97 14.99
CA ASN A 412 -3.14 1.87 14.18
C ASN A 412 -2.35 1.68 12.87
N ALA A 413 -2.04 2.77 12.16
CA ALA A 413 -1.30 2.71 10.91
C ALA A 413 0.17 2.31 11.11
N VAL A 414 0.80 2.80 12.18
CA VAL A 414 2.18 2.43 12.54
C VAL A 414 2.26 0.94 12.88
N ASP A 415 1.37 0.42 13.72
CA ASP A 415 1.33 -1.00 14.10
C ASP A 415 1.06 -1.90 12.88
N LEU A 416 0.20 -1.44 11.96
CA LEU A 416 -0.07 -2.11 10.70
C LEU A 416 1.18 -2.18 9.82
N LEU A 417 1.91 -1.08 9.65
CA LEU A 417 3.05 -0.95 8.74
C LEU A 417 4.39 -1.42 9.33
N ALA A 418 4.48 -1.61 10.65
CA ALA A 418 5.70 -2.03 11.34
C ALA A 418 5.93 -3.55 11.27
N TRP A 419 6.27 -4.06 10.09
CA TRP A 419 6.56 -5.49 9.85
C TRP A 419 8.01 -5.77 9.47
N TYR A 420 8.69 -4.81 8.86
CA TYR A 420 9.96 -5.06 8.19
C TYR A 420 11.10 -5.27 9.18
N VAL A 421 11.79 -6.38 9.01
CA VAL A 421 13.07 -6.69 9.64
C VAL A 421 14.11 -6.74 8.52
N PRO A 422 15.10 -5.82 8.49
CA PRO A 422 16.18 -5.90 7.53
C PRO A 422 16.85 -7.28 7.61
N PRO A 423 17.13 -7.94 6.48
CA PRO A 423 17.89 -9.18 6.51
C PRO A 423 19.25 -8.93 7.18
N GLU A 424 19.75 -9.92 7.92
CA GLU A 424 21.09 -9.84 8.48
C GLU A 424 22.07 -9.51 7.36
N ALA A 425 22.92 -8.51 7.60
CA ALA A 425 23.97 -8.19 6.65
C ALA A 425 24.76 -9.48 6.39
N PRO A 426 24.99 -9.86 5.11
CA PRO A 426 25.69 -11.09 4.79
C PRO A 426 27.00 -11.08 5.57
N PRO A 427 27.35 -12.19 6.25
CA PRO A 427 28.59 -12.24 7.01
C PRO A 427 29.70 -11.86 6.05
N ILE A 428 30.42 -10.79 6.40
CA ILE A 428 31.58 -10.34 5.62
C ILE A 428 32.44 -11.59 5.42
N PRO A 429 32.67 -12.05 4.17
CA PRO A 429 33.40 -13.29 3.95
C PRO A 429 34.72 -13.20 4.71
N LYS A 430 35.09 -14.26 5.44
CA LYS A 430 36.25 -14.26 6.39
C LYS A 430 37.56 -13.75 5.79
N ASN A 431 37.64 -13.68 4.47
CA ASN A 431 38.80 -13.22 3.74
C ASN A 431 38.88 -11.69 3.64
N TYR A 432 37.80 -10.91 3.84
CA TYR A 432 37.89 -9.46 3.70
C TYR A 432 38.70 -8.83 4.83
N LEU A 433 39.66 -7.99 4.47
CA LEU A 433 40.44 -7.21 5.41
C LEU A 433 39.86 -5.80 5.54
N GLN A 434 39.90 -5.23 6.74
CA GLN A 434 39.54 -3.83 6.94
C GLN A 434 40.77 -2.95 6.72
N CYS A 435 40.65 -1.96 5.83
CA CYS A 435 41.72 -0.98 5.62
C CYS A 435 41.87 -0.09 6.86
N SER A 436 43.06 -0.05 7.45
CA SER A 436 43.35 0.72 8.66
C SER A 436 43.25 2.24 8.47
N ILE A 437 43.16 2.73 7.23
CA ILE A 437 43.16 4.17 6.90
C ILE A 437 41.76 4.66 6.52
N CYS A 438 41.07 4.00 5.58
CA CYS A 438 39.73 4.42 5.18
C CYS A 438 38.62 3.74 6.00
N GLY A 439 38.90 2.59 6.61
CA GLY A 439 37.91 1.78 7.33
C GLY A 439 37.05 0.89 6.44
N SER A 440 37.23 0.95 5.12
CA SER A 440 36.52 0.09 4.15
C SER A 440 37.04 -1.33 4.20
N PHE A 441 36.13 -2.31 4.12
CA PHE A 441 36.46 -3.71 3.91
C PHE A 441 36.80 -3.94 2.44
N PHE A 442 37.78 -4.79 2.16
CA PHE A 442 38.18 -5.16 0.80
C PHE A 442 38.61 -6.62 0.74
N GLU A 443 38.42 -7.27 -0.41
CA GLU A 443 38.90 -8.63 -0.64
C GLU A 443 40.42 -8.60 -0.90
N PRO A 444 41.23 -9.37 -0.15
CA PRO A 444 42.67 -9.40 -0.31
C PRO A 444 43.03 -10.16 -1.58
N VAL A 445 43.12 -9.43 -2.70
CA VAL A 445 43.75 -9.93 -3.93
C VAL A 445 45.26 -9.80 -3.77
N GLU A 446 45.99 -10.92 -3.79
CA GLU A 446 47.46 -10.89 -3.70
C GLU A 446 48.05 -9.91 -4.72
N GLY A 447 48.87 -8.98 -4.24
CA GLY A 447 49.50 -7.93 -5.04
C GLY A 447 48.74 -6.61 -5.15
N GLU A 448 47.46 -6.55 -4.77
CA GLU A 448 46.65 -5.31 -4.85
C GLU A 448 46.54 -4.57 -3.52
N TYR A 449 46.70 -5.28 -2.41
CA TYR A 449 46.72 -4.70 -1.07
C TYR A 449 48.13 -4.71 -0.49
N PHE A 450 48.33 -3.87 0.52
CA PHE A 450 49.62 -3.75 1.19
C PHE A 450 49.43 -4.02 2.67
N THR A 451 50.40 -4.68 3.28
CA THR A 451 50.56 -4.75 4.72
C THR A 451 51.87 -4.06 5.08
N LYS A 452 51.85 -3.20 6.09
CA LYS A 452 53.07 -2.59 6.63
C LYS A 452 52.89 -2.35 8.12
N PHE A 453 53.74 -2.97 8.92
CA PHE A 453 53.60 -3.03 10.38
C PHE A 453 52.26 -3.70 10.76
N ALA A 454 51.53 -3.12 11.71
CA ALA A 454 50.20 -3.57 12.12
C ALA A 454 49.06 -3.03 11.22
N PHE A 455 49.38 -2.38 10.10
CA PHE A 455 48.39 -1.73 9.25
C PHE A 455 48.18 -2.47 7.94
N THR A 456 46.91 -2.54 7.53
CA THR A 456 46.46 -3.10 6.26
C THR A 456 45.89 -1.99 5.39
N TYR A 457 46.29 -1.94 4.12
CA TYR A 457 45.86 -0.91 3.17
C TYR A 457 45.15 -1.56 1.98
N CYS A 458 43.95 -1.07 1.66
CA CYS A 458 43.20 -1.51 0.46
C CYS A 458 43.86 -1.12 -0.87
N GLY A 459 45.02 -0.45 -0.86
CA GLY A 459 45.75 -0.07 -2.06
C GLY A 459 46.77 1.04 -1.83
N THR A 460 47.49 1.41 -2.90
CA THR A 460 48.59 2.38 -2.86
C THR A 460 48.15 3.78 -2.41
N LYS A 461 46.90 4.18 -2.66
CA LYS A 461 46.35 5.48 -2.22
C LYS A 461 46.35 5.59 -0.69
N CYS A 462 45.83 4.58 0.01
CA CYS A 462 45.79 4.54 1.47
C CYS A 462 47.21 4.42 2.07
N LEU A 463 48.07 3.59 1.46
CA LEU A 463 49.47 3.49 1.86
C LEU A 463 50.22 4.82 1.74
N ARG A 464 50.08 5.53 0.60
CA ARG A 464 50.71 6.85 0.37
C ARG A 464 50.17 7.90 1.33
N ARG A 465 48.86 7.90 1.62
CA ARG A 465 48.23 8.80 2.58
C ARG A 465 48.84 8.62 3.98
N HIS A 466 49.00 7.38 4.43
CA HIS A 466 49.60 7.07 5.73
C HIS A 466 51.12 7.33 5.77
N SER A 467 51.82 7.04 4.67
CA SER A 467 53.25 7.35 4.52
C SER A 467 53.55 8.85 4.68
N ARG A 468 52.70 9.72 4.14
CA ARG A 468 52.79 11.19 4.32
C ARG A 468 52.62 11.62 5.77
N GLN A 469 51.94 10.81 6.59
CA GLN A 469 51.77 11.00 8.03
C GLN A 469 52.87 10.28 8.84
N GLN A 470 53.95 9.85 8.18
CA GLN A 470 55.06 9.11 8.80
C GLN A 470 54.60 7.84 9.55
N PHE A 471 53.52 7.21 9.08
CA PHE A 471 52.93 6.03 9.72
C PHE A 471 52.49 6.24 11.17
N ALA A 472 52.16 7.48 11.56
CA ALA A 472 51.57 7.77 12.86
C ALA A 472 50.20 7.09 13.00
N SER A 473 49.93 6.50 14.17
CA SER A 473 48.65 5.83 14.43
C SER A 473 47.47 6.74 14.07
N PRO A 474 46.51 6.27 13.25
CA PRO A 474 45.35 7.07 12.92
C PRO A 474 44.59 7.41 14.21
N PRO A 475 44.01 8.62 14.30
CA PRO A 475 43.17 8.97 15.45
C PRO A 475 42.06 7.93 15.56
N THR A 476 41.87 7.41 16.77
CA THR A 476 40.74 6.53 17.10
C THR A 476 39.47 7.23 16.66
N LYS A 477 38.74 6.64 15.71
CA LYS A 477 37.42 7.16 15.32
C LYS A 477 36.52 7.00 16.54
N THR A 478 36.29 8.09 17.27
CA THR A 478 35.23 8.22 18.28
C THR A 478 33.86 8.16 17.63
#